data_AF-A0A401K039-F1
#
_entry.id   AF-A0A401K039-F1
#
_cell.length_a   1.000
_cell.length_b   1.000
_cell.length_c   1.000
_cell.angle_alpha   90.00
_cell.angle_beta   90.00
_cell.angle_gamma   90.00
#
_symmetry.space_group_name_H-M   'P 1'
#
loop_
_entity.id
_entity.type
_entity.pdbx_description
1 polymer ?
#
loop_
_entity_poly.entity_id
_entity_poly.type
_entity_poly.pdbx_seq_one_letter_code
_entity_poly.pdbx_strand_id
1 'polypeptide(L)'
;MILSNKLILLGISLESGALAALAQDVPILVQYLGFVTLHAAASVVVAQLVLLFLPRHYRQPKRAVLGLFFLLAFFVPFLTFITMIAIVVTARFFSKPIIYYPFVKVGLPEFTLGSAGIRNSLGEGAIRTRLKTPSLSSEVRMKALLSANAMSARYSVPLLKELLGDEADDLRLLAYGMLDNREKSLNALIHDLLKKLDACREPSLCQLYQKRLAELYWAFAYEHLAEGDMLTYMLTQAEHYTRAALETKVDGDLWVLLAQILIKQHNPQQAEFAFNQAIALGMPVSRIQPYLAELAYQRHDYRAVREHLQLMPFNSQIPQIANIQRFWLGTHP
;
A
#
# COMPACT_ATOMS: atom_id res chain seq x y z
N MET A 1 -40.99 -23.54 -21.58
CA MET A 1 -42.37 -23.01 -21.63
C MET A 1 -43.42 -24.12 -21.53
N ILE A 2 -43.30 -25.24 -22.25
CA ILE A 2 -44.30 -26.33 -22.20
C ILE A 2 -44.37 -26.99 -20.80
N LEU A 3 -43.22 -27.20 -20.14
CA LEU A 3 -43.17 -27.82 -18.81
C LEU A 3 -43.77 -26.93 -17.69
N SER A 4 -43.55 -25.61 -17.76
CA SER A 4 -44.10 -24.66 -16.79
C SER A 4 -45.63 -24.59 -16.86
N ASN A 5 -46.20 -24.66 -18.06
CA ASN A 5 -47.65 -24.59 -18.24
C ASN A 5 -48.35 -25.83 -17.67
N LYS A 6 -47.74 -27.02 -17.81
CA LYS A 6 -48.25 -28.25 -17.21
C LYS A 6 -48.26 -28.21 -15.68
N LEU A 7 -47.20 -27.66 -15.07
CA LEU A 7 -47.11 -27.51 -13.62
C LEU A 7 -48.11 -26.47 -13.08
N ILE A 8 -48.34 -25.38 -13.81
CA ILE A 8 -49.36 -24.38 -13.42
C ILE A 8 -50.75 -25.03 -13.41
N LEU A 9 -51.11 -25.74 -14.48
CA LEU A 9 -52.40 -26.45 -14.55
C LEU A 9 -52.53 -27.50 -13.44
N LEU A 10 -51.47 -28.26 -13.17
CA LEU A 10 -51.44 -29.24 -12.09
C LEU A 10 -51.65 -28.59 -10.72
N GLY A 11 -50.99 -27.48 -10.44
CA GLY A 11 -51.15 -26.75 -9.18
C GLY A 11 -52.59 -26.24 -8.98
N ILE A 12 -53.20 -25.66 -10.02
CA ILE A 12 -54.59 -25.18 -9.99
C ILE A 12 -55.57 -26.35 -9.76
N SER A 13 -55.34 -27.49 -10.43
CA SER A 13 -56.17 -28.68 -10.24
C SER A 13 -56.06 -29.26 -8.82
N LEU A 14 -54.85 -29.24 -8.23
CA LEU A 14 -54.64 -29.72 -6.87
C LEU A 14 -55.26 -28.80 -5.82
N GLU A 15 -55.14 -27.48 -5.95
CA GLU A 15 -55.78 -26.52 -5.03
C GLU A 15 -57.30 -26.54 -5.16
N SER A 16 -57.84 -26.62 -6.38
CA SER A 16 -59.29 -26.75 -6.58
C SER A 16 -59.82 -28.07 -6.02
N GLY A 17 -59.07 -29.16 -6.17
CA GLY A 17 -59.35 -30.44 -5.53
C GLY A 17 -59.31 -30.36 -4.00
N ALA A 18 -58.34 -29.65 -3.42
CA ALA A 18 -58.23 -29.44 -1.98
C ALA A 18 -59.47 -28.71 -1.45
N LEU A 19 -59.87 -27.61 -2.08
CA LEU A 19 -61.09 -26.88 -1.73
C LEU A 19 -62.35 -27.72 -1.91
N ALA A 20 -62.43 -28.50 -2.99
CA ALA A 20 -63.56 -29.40 -3.22
C ALA A 20 -63.66 -30.51 -2.18
N ALA A 21 -62.54 -30.99 -1.61
CA ALA A 21 -62.53 -31.99 -0.55
C ALA A 21 -63.20 -31.49 0.74
N LEU A 22 -63.19 -30.18 1.01
CA LEU A 22 -63.91 -29.57 2.13
C LEU A 22 -65.43 -29.47 1.91
N ALA A 23 -65.91 -29.64 0.68
CA ALA A 23 -67.33 -29.58 0.34
C ALA A 23 -68.00 -30.96 0.22
N GLN A 24 -67.26 -32.05 0.46
CA GLN A 24 -67.77 -33.41 0.38
C GLN A 24 -68.51 -33.82 1.65
N ASP A 25 -69.62 -34.55 1.49
CA ASP A 25 -70.40 -35.11 2.59
C ASP A 25 -69.76 -36.40 3.13
N VAL A 26 -68.57 -36.27 3.70
CA VAL A 26 -67.77 -37.35 4.30
C VAL A 26 -67.37 -36.97 5.73
N PRO A 27 -66.91 -37.90 6.58
CA PRO A 27 -66.50 -37.57 7.95
C PRO A 27 -65.46 -36.44 7.98
N ILE A 28 -65.59 -35.55 8.96
CA ILE A 28 -64.79 -34.32 9.09
C ILE A 28 -63.27 -34.57 9.04
N LEU A 29 -62.80 -35.67 9.63
CA LEU A 29 -61.40 -36.07 9.60
C LEU A 29 -60.92 -36.36 8.17
N VAL A 30 -61.75 -37.01 7.35
CA VAL A 30 -61.45 -37.34 5.96
C VAL A 30 -61.41 -36.08 5.09
N GLN A 31 -62.30 -35.12 5.34
CA GLN A 31 -62.29 -33.82 4.67
C GLN A 31 -60.98 -33.06 4.92
N TYR A 32 -60.57 -32.93 6.19
CA TYR A 32 -59.33 -32.23 6.54
C TYR A 32 -58.07 -32.95 6.04
N LEU A 33 -58.02 -34.28 6.12
CA LEU A 33 -56.90 -35.04 5.58
C LEU A 33 -56.81 -34.90 4.05
N GLY A 34 -57.95 -34.94 3.35
CA GLY A 34 -58.02 -34.69 1.91
C GLY A 34 -57.52 -33.29 1.54
N PHE A 35 -57.99 -32.27 2.27
CA PHE A 35 -57.53 -30.89 2.09
C PHE A 35 -56.03 -30.74 2.30
N VAL A 36 -55.50 -31.20 3.45
CA VAL A 36 -54.08 -31.04 3.81
C VAL A 36 -53.17 -31.77 2.83
N THR A 37 -53.54 -32.97 2.39
CA THR A 37 -52.72 -33.75 1.44
C THR A 37 -52.67 -33.12 0.05
N LEU A 38 -53.82 -32.68 -0.48
CA LEU A 38 -53.89 -32.02 -1.78
C LEU A 38 -53.22 -30.64 -1.76
N HIS A 39 -53.40 -29.88 -0.67
CA HIS A 39 -52.75 -28.59 -0.48
C HIS A 39 -51.23 -28.72 -0.31
N ALA A 40 -50.75 -29.75 0.41
CA ALA A 40 -49.32 -30.05 0.48
C ALA A 40 -48.74 -30.38 -0.90
N ALA A 41 -49.46 -31.19 -1.70
CA ALA A 41 -49.04 -31.50 -3.07
C ALA A 41 -48.98 -30.25 -3.96
N ALA A 42 -49.99 -29.37 -3.87
CA ALA A 42 -50.01 -28.10 -4.58
C ALA A 42 -48.84 -27.18 -4.16
N SER A 43 -48.54 -27.11 -2.86
CA SER A 43 -47.43 -26.33 -2.31
C SER A 43 -46.06 -26.79 -2.84
N VAL A 44 -45.86 -28.09 -3.06
CA VAL A 44 -44.65 -28.63 -3.71
C VAL A 44 -44.55 -28.14 -5.16
N VAL A 45 -45.66 -28.16 -5.90
CA VAL A 45 -45.71 -27.69 -7.29
C VAL A 45 -45.38 -26.20 -7.37
N VAL A 46 -45.92 -25.38 -6.46
CA VAL A 46 -45.62 -23.95 -6.35
C VAL A 46 -44.14 -23.71 -6.07
N ALA A 47 -43.55 -24.42 -5.11
CA ALA A 47 -42.12 -24.30 -4.79
C ALA A 47 -41.22 -24.63 -6.00
N GLN A 48 -41.59 -25.66 -6.78
CA GLN A 48 -40.89 -26.02 -8.01
C GLN A 48 -41.03 -24.94 -9.10
N LEU A 49 -42.23 -24.37 -9.26
CA LEU A 49 -42.47 -23.26 -10.19
C LEU A 49 -41.63 -22.03 -9.86
N VAL A 50 -41.58 -21.63 -8.58
CA VAL A 50 -40.76 -20.49 -8.14
C VAL A 50 -39.28 -20.72 -8.47
N LEU A 51 -38.75 -21.92 -8.21
CA LEU A 51 -37.37 -22.26 -8.54
C LEU A 51 -37.06 -22.17 -10.05
N LEU A 52 -38.04 -22.49 -10.91
CA LEU A 52 -37.89 -22.37 -12.37
C LEU A 52 -37.80 -20.91 -12.83
N PHE A 53 -38.51 -19.99 -12.17
CA PHE A 53 -38.53 -18.58 -12.53
C PHE A 53 -37.44 -17.73 -11.85
N LEU A 54 -36.87 -18.20 -10.74
CA LEU A 54 -35.82 -17.50 -10.01
C LEU A 54 -34.50 -17.40 -10.81
N PRO A 55 -33.72 -16.31 -10.73
CA PRO A 55 -32.38 -16.22 -11.33
C PRO A 55 -31.44 -17.35 -10.87
N ARG A 56 -30.52 -17.81 -11.75
CA ARG A 56 -29.67 -18.99 -11.51
C ARG A 56 -28.89 -18.92 -10.18
N HIS A 57 -28.44 -17.74 -9.77
CA HIS A 57 -27.66 -17.52 -8.55
C HIS A 57 -28.47 -17.70 -7.26
N TYR A 58 -29.78 -17.46 -7.28
CA TYR A 58 -30.66 -17.65 -6.11
C TYR A 58 -31.22 -19.08 -6.00
N ARG A 59 -30.95 -19.97 -6.95
CA ARG A 59 -31.41 -21.36 -6.92
C ARG A 59 -30.57 -22.25 -6.01
N GLN A 60 -29.53 -21.72 -5.36
CA GLN A 60 -28.56 -22.49 -4.58
C GLN A 60 -28.57 -22.05 -3.11
N PRO A 61 -28.53 -22.98 -2.15
CA PRO A 61 -28.62 -24.44 -2.32
C PRO A 61 -30.06 -24.90 -2.62
N LYS A 62 -30.25 -25.69 -3.69
CA LYS A 62 -31.58 -26.06 -4.23
C LYS A 62 -32.57 -26.62 -3.20
N ARG A 63 -32.11 -27.48 -2.30
CA ARG A 63 -32.97 -28.12 -1.29
C ARG A 63 -33.51 -27.12 -0.28
N ALA A 64 -32.69 -26.18 0.17
CA ALA A 64 -33.12 -25.15 1.12
C ALA A 64 -34.12 -24.18 0.47
N VAL A 65 -33.88 -23.81 -0.78
CA VAL A 65 -34.78 -22.92 -1.54
C VAL A 65 -36.14 -23.60 -1.77
N LEU A 66 -36.16 -24.87 -2.17
CA LEU A 66 -37.40 -25.63 -2.30
C LEU A 66 -38.13 -25.78 -0.97
N GLY A 67 -37.41 -26.09 0.11
CA GLY A 67 -37.98 -26.19 1.44
C GLY A 67 -38.61 -24.89 1.92
N LEU A 68 -37.92 -23.76 1.74
CA LEU A 68 -38.42 -22.43 2.10
C LEU A 68 -39.73 -22.10 1.38
N PHE A 69 -39.76 -22.25 0.05
CA PHE A 69 -40.96 -21.92 -0.73
C PHE A 69 -42.10 -22.91 -0.51
N PHE A 70 -41.81 -24.18 -0.22
CA PHE A 70 -42.82 -25.14 0.19
C PHE A 70 -43.45 -24.73 1.53
N LEU A 71 -42.64 -24.43 2.55
CA LEU A 71 -43.13 -24.01 3.87
C LEU A 71 -43.96 -22.73 3.76
N LEU A 72 -43.50 -21.75 3.00
CA LEU A 72 -44.21 -20.51 2.80
C LEU A 72 -45.55 -20.71 2.06
N ALA A 73 -45.58 -21.61 1.06
CA ALA A 73 -46.80 -21.94 0.34
C ALA A 73 -47.82 -22.69 1.21
N PHE A 74 -47.34 -23.66 2.00
CA PHE A 74 -48.19 -24.53 2.81
C PHE A 74 -48.80 -23.83 4.03
N PHE A 75 -48.04 -22.96 4.70
CA PHE A 75 -48.52 -22.28 5.91
C PHE A 75 -49.24 -20.95 5.64
N VAL A 76 -49.14 -20.39 4.45
CA VAL A 76 -49.74 -19.08 4.09
C VAL A 76 -50.62 -19.17 2.83
N PRO A 77 -51.62 -20.07 2.78
CA PRO A 77 -52.35 -20.41 1.55
C PRO A 77 -52.98 -19.21 0.84
N PHE A 78 -53.65 -18.32 1.58
CA PHE A 78 -54.40 -17.20 1.00
C PHE A 78 -53.52 -16.12 0.36
N LEU A 79 -52.28 -15.94 0.85
CA LEU A 79 -51.36 -14.90 0.36
C LEU A 79 -50.24 -15.46 -0.53
N THR A 80 -50.17 -16.77 -0.70
CA THR A 80 -49.07 -17.46 -1.37
C THR A 80 -48.86 -16.95 -2.79
N PHE A 81 -49.91 -16.87 -3.61
CA PHE A 81 -49.76 -16.47 -5.02
C PHE A 81 -49.17 -15.07 -5.18
N ILE A 82 -49.70 -14.09 -4.43
CA ILE A 82 -49.24 -12.69 -4.45
C ILE A 82 -47.79 -12.60 -3.97
N THR A 83 -47.49 -13.28 -2.86
CA THR A 83 -46.18 -13.23 -2.22
C THR A 83 -45.11 -13.86 -3.11
N MET A 84 -45.41 -15.00 -3.75
CA MET A 84 -44.48 -15.68 -4.65
C MET A 84 -44.18 -14.87 -5.91
N ILE A 85 -45.20 -14.22 -6.49
CA ILE A 85 -45.00 -13.33 -7.65
C ILE A 85 -44.13 -12.14 -7.27
N ALA A 86 -44.42 -11.49 -6.14
CA ALA A 86 -43.64 -10.35 -5.66
C ALA A 86 -42.17 -10.70 -5.43
N ILE A 87 -41.89 -11.87 -4.84
CA ILE A 87 -40.52 -12.37 -4.61
C ILE A 87 -39.81 -12.61 -5.95
N VAL A 88 -40.44 -13.30 -6.91
CA VAL A 88 -39.84 -13.59 -8.22
C VAL A 88 -39.55 -12.32 -9.01
N VAL A 89 -40.50 -11.37 -9.02
CA VAL A 89 -40.36 -10.07 -9.71
C VAL A 89 -39.22 -9.28 -9.08
N THR A 90 -39.21 -9.13 -7.76
CA THR A 90 -38.16 -8.39 -7.02
C THR A 90 -36.79 -9.02 -7.25
N ALA A 91 -36.69 -10.34 -7.13
CA ALA A 91 -35.45 -11.06 -7.37
C ALA A 91 -34.94 -10.84 -8.80
N ARG A 92 -35.82 -10.75 -9.81
CA ARG A 92 -35.42 -10.54 -11.20
C ARG A 92 -34.99 -9.10 -11.49
N PHE A 93 -35.70 -8.09 -10.96
CA PHE A 93 -35.40 -6.67 -11.22
C PHE A 93 -34.19 -6.16 -10.43
N PHE A 94 -33.95 -6.67 -9.22
CA PHE A 94 -32.87 -6.19 -8.34
C PHE A 94 -31.65 -7.13 -8.29
N SER A 95 -31.63 -8.19 -9.12
CA SER A 95 -30.45 -9.04 -9.30
C SER A 95 -29.33 -8.24 -9.99
N LYS A 96 -28.38 -7.71 -9.21
CA LYS A 96 -27.12 -7.20 -9.76
C LYS A 96 -26.19 -8.40 -10.08
N PRO A 97 -25.50 -8.41 -11.23
CA PRO A 97 -24.44 -9.39 -11.47
C PRO A 97 -23.35 -9.20 -10.42
N ILE A 98 -22.99 -10.28 -9.73
CA ILE A 98 -21.83 -10.29 -8.84
C ILE A 98 -20.60 -10.21 -9.76
N ILE A 99 -20.02 -9.02 -9.89
CA ILE A 99 -18.76 -8.83 -10.62
C ILE A 99 -17.64 -9.40 -9.75
N TYR A 100 -17.20 -10.60 -10.08
CA TYR A 100 -15.97 -11.15 -9.52
C TYR A 100 -14.78 -10.39 -10.12
N TYR A 101 -14.16 -9.52 -9.32
CA TYR A 101 -12.80 -9.12 -9.59
C TYR A 101 -11.90 -10.30 -9.24
N PRO A 102 -11.16 -10.89 -10.19
CA PRO A 102 -10.18 -11.89 -9.84
C PRO A 102 -9.17 -11.22 -8.90
N PHE A 103 -8.99 -11.78 -7.72
CA PHE A 103 -7.88 -11.40 -6.85
C PHE A 103 -6.59 -11.79 -7.59
N VAL A 104 -5.98 -10.82 -8.27
CA VAL A 104 -4.61 -10.95 -8.72
C VAL A 104 -3.78 -10.96 -7.45
N LYS A 105 -3.14 -12.10 -7.18
CA LYS A 105 -2.14 -12.21 -6.12
C LYS A 105 -0.91 -11.43 -6.60
N VAL A 106 -0.97 -10.11 -6.50
CA VAL A 106 0.20 -9.27 -6.66
C VAL A 106 1.12 -9.67 -5.52
N GLY A 107 2.36 -10.06 -5.83
CA GLY A 107 3.36 -10.23 -4.79
C GLY A 107 3.37 -8.95 -3.96
N LEU A 108 3.36 -9.09 -2.62
CA LEU A 108 3.66 -7.94 -1.78
C LEU A 108 4.95 -7.33 -2.36
N PRO A 109 4.98 -6.04 -2.72
CA PRO A 109 6.25 -5.41 -3.00
C PRO A 109 7.15 -5.71 -1.80
N GLU A 110 8.43 -6.02 -2.04
CA GLU A 110 9.38 -6.06 -0.94
C GLU A 110 9.30 -4.69 -0.27
N PHE A 111 8.63 -4.65 0.88
CA PHE A 111 8.69 -3.53 1.76
C PHE A 111 10.15 -3.45 2.18
N THR A 112 10.91 -2.58 1.51
CA THR A 112 12.11 -2.05 2.14
C THR A 112 11.58 -1.39 3.41
N LEU A 113 11.80 -2.04 4.55
CA LEU A 113 11.58 -1.41 5.84
C LEU A 113 12.51 -0.20 5.83
N GLY A 114 11.97 0.95 5.46
CA GLY A 114 12.61 2.24 5.67
C GLY A 114 12.77 2.39 7.17
N SER A 115 13.91 1.92 7.71
CA SER A 115 14.42 2.05 9.08
C SER A 115 13.50 1.72 10.27
N ALA A 116 12.23 1.38 10.07
CA ALA A 116 11.29 1.07 11.13
C ALA A 116 11.05 -0.44 11.20
N GLY A 117 12.03 -1.23 11.64
CA GLY A 117 11.73 -2.64 11.88
C GLY A 117 12.86 -3.64 12.01
N ILE A 118 14.14 -3.26 11.90
CA ILE A 118 15.17 -4.11 12.49
C ILE A 118 15.15 -3.78 13.98
N ARG A 119 14.44 -4.61 14.77
CA ARG A 119 14.67 -4.69 16.21
C ARG A 119 16.10 -5.22 16.40
N ASN A 120 17.09 -4.35 16.17
CA ASN A 120 18.37 -4.52 16.81
C ASN A 120 18.03 -4.63 18.31
N SER A 121 18.55 -5.67 18.97
CA SER A 121 18.40 -5.82 20.42
C SER A 121 18.96 -4.60 21.20
N LEU A 122 19.66 -3.72 20.49
CA LEU A 122 20.19 -2.43 20.90
C LEU A 122 19.58 -1.33 20.04
N GLY A 123 18.91 -0.36 20.67
CA GLY A 123 18.52 0.88 19.98
C GLY A 123 19.74 1.63 19.44
N GLU A 124 19.56 2.48 18.45
CA GLU A 124 20.64 3.23 17.78
C GLU A 124 21.54 3.98 18.77
N GLY A 125 20.94 4.59 19.81
CA GLY A 125 21.67 5.23 20.90
C GLY A 125 22.55 4.26 21.70
N ALA A 126 22.06 3.05 21.97
CA ALA A 126 22.83 2.03 22.69
C ALA A 126 24.02 1.51 21.87
N ILE A 127 23.88 1.38 20.55
CA ILE A 127 24.99 1.03 19.64
C ILE A 127 26.06 2.12 19.70
N ARG A 128 25.66 3.39 19.51
CA ARG A 128 26.58 4.53 19.56
C ARG A 128 27.29 4.64 20.90
N THR A 129 26.56 4.55 22.02
CA THR A 129 27.15 4.63 23.36
C THR A 129 28.17 3.52 23.57
N ARG A 130 27.86 2.27 23.18
CA ARG A 130 28.80 1.15 23.36
C ARG A 130 30.06 1.33 22.55
N LEU A 131 29.94 1.76 21.30
CA LEU A 131 31.10 2.00 20.43
C LEU A 131 31.97 3.16 20.95
N LYS A 132 31.36 4.20 21.52
CA LYS A 132 32.07 5.36 22.09
C LYS A 132 32.57 5.19 23.52
N THR A 133 32.36 4.04 24.16
CA THR A 133 32.79 3.82 25.55
C THR A 133 34.04 2.93 25.57
N PRO A 134 35.25 3.50 25.74
CA PRO A 134 36.50 2.71 25.69
C PRO A 134 36.63 1.72 26.84
N SER A 135 35.96 1.97 27.97
CA SER A 135 35.97 1.09 29.14
C SER A 135 35.21 -0.23 28.95
N LEU A 136 34.45 -0.38 27.86
CA LEU A 136 33.80 -1.65 27.53
C LEU A 136 34.77 -2.62 26.86
N SER A 137 34.55 -3.92 27.08
CA SER A 137 35.38 -4.96 26.47
C SER A 137 35.29 -4.93 24.93
N SER A 138 36.38 -5.32 24.27
CA SER A 138 36.47 -5.38 22.81
C SER A 138 35.32 -6.22 22.22
N GLU A 139 34.96 -7.34 22.83
CA GLU A 139 33.84 -8.20 22.39
C GLU A 139 32.49 -7.46 22.37
N VAL A 140 32.18 -6.69 23.41
CA VAL A 140 30.93 -5.92 23.50
C VAL A 140 30.88 -4.83 22.44
N ARG A 141 32.01 -4.15 22.22
CA ARG A 141 32.16 -3.10 21.20
C ARG A 141 32.09 -3.68 19.79
N MET A 142 32.69 -4.85 19.56
CA MET A 142 32.65 -5.59 18.30
C MET A 142 31.22 -6.02 17.95
N LYS A 143 30.47 -6.53 18.91
CA LYS A 143 29.05 -6.87 18.72
C LYS A 143 28.21 -5.63 18.38
N ALA A 144 28.50 -4.49 19.00
CA ALA A 144 27.86 -3.22 18.66
C ALA A 144 28.24 -2.78 17.23
N LEU A 145 29.49 -2.97 16.81
CA LEU A 145 29.97 -2.66 15.45
C LEU A 145 29.25 -3.48 14.38
N LEU A 146 29.13 -4.80 14.60
CA LEU A 146 28.36 -5.69 13.72
C LEU A 146 26.88 -5.30 13.66
N SER A 147 26.31 -4.88 14.79
CA SER A 147 24.93 -4.39 14.85
C SER A 147 24.76 -3.05 14.10
N ALA A 148 25.78 -2.19 14.12
CA ALA A 148 25.79 -0.94 13.37
C ALA A 148 25.79 -1.19 11.86
N ASN A 149 26.48 -2.23 11.38
CA ASN A 149 26.51 -2.58 9.95
C ASN A 149 25.13 -2.99 9.40
N ALA A 150 24.23 -3.48 10.26
CA ALA A 150 22.85 -3.79 9.87
C ALA A 150 21.94 -2.55 9.80
N MET A 151 22.40 -1.39 10.28
CA MET A 151 21.65 -0.13 10.20
C MET A 151 21.73 0.48 8.80
N SER A 152 20.88 1.47 8.51
CA SER A 152 21.01 2.26 7.28
C SER A 152 22.40 2.91 7.20
N ALA A 153 23.02 2.82 6.03
CA ALA A 153 24.36 3.35 5.75
C ALA A 153 24.52 4.82 6.13
N ARG A 154 23.45 5.62 6.00
CA ARG A 154 23.42 7.03 6.42
C ARG A 154 23.80 7.24 7.90
N TYR A 155 23.48 6.29 8.76
CA TYR A 155 23.77 6.36 10.20
C TYR A 155 25.02 5.56 10.56
N SER A 156 25.27 4.44 9.89
CA SER A 156 26.41 3.58 10.20
C SER A 156 27.74 4.13 9.67
N VAL A 157 27.79 4.69 8.45
CA VAL A 157 29.04 5.20 7.85
C VAL A 157 29.72 6.27 8.72
N PRO A 158 29.03 7.32 9.21
CA PRO A 158 29.67 8.29 10.11
C PRO A 158 30.25 7.65 11.39
N LEU A 159 29.55 6.65 11.94
CA LEU A 159 30.01 5.94 13.13
C LEU A 159 31.23 5.05 12.83
N LEU A 160 31.26 4.40 11.68
CA LEU A 160 32.42 3.64 11.21
C LEU A 160 33.64 4.54 11.01
N LYS A 161 33.45 5.74 10.43
CA LYS A 161 34.51 6.74 10.25
C LYS A 161 35.10 7.20 11.58
N GLU A 162 34.26 7.44 12.60
CA GLU A 162 34.72 7.78 13.95
C GLU A 162 35.62 6.68 14.55
N LEU A 163 35.38 5.39 14.23
CA LEU A 163 36.17 4.26 14.72
C LEU A 163 37.52 4.05 14.03
N LEU A 164 37.81 4.79 12.95
CA LEU A 164 39.10 4.69 12.28
C LEU A 164 40.26 5.20 13.16
N GLY A 165 39.95 6.03 14.16
CA GLY A 165 40.90 6.51 15.16
C GLY A 165 40.89 5.73 16.48
N ASP A 166 40.19 4.58 16.56
CA ASP A 166 40.07 3.83 17.81
C ASP A 166 41.39 3.20 18.27
N GLU A 167 41.59 3.09 19.58
CA GLU A 167 42.76 2.42 20.17
C GLU A 167 42.76 0.90 19.92
N ALA A 168 41.58 0.29 19.78
CA ALA A 168 41.47 -1.14 19.52
C ALA A 168 41.64 -1.45 18.02
N ASP A 169 42.77 -2.06 17.67
CA ASP A 169 43.13 -2.38 16.28
C ASP A 169 42.06 -3.19 15.53
N ASP A 170 41.45 -4.19 16.18
CA ASP A 170 40.42 -5.04 15.56
C ASP A 170 39.17 -4.24 15.16
N LEU A 171 38.75 -3.26 15.98
CA LEU A 171 37.59 -2.41 15.67
C LEU A 171 37.90 -1.48 14.50
N ARG A 172 39.09 -0.88 14.52
CA ARG A 172 39.57 -0.01 13.45
C ARG A 172 39.65 -0.76 12.11
N LEU A 173 40.23 -1.96 12.12
CA LEU A 173 40.38 -2.78 10.92
C LEU A 173 39.03 -3.25 10.38
N LEU A 174 38.10 -3.66 11.26
CA LEU A 174 36.76 -4.05 10.83
C LEU A 174 35.99 -2.86 10.26
N ALA A 175 36.06 -1.70 10.90
CA ALA A 175 35.42 -0.48 10.42
C ALA A 175 35.96 -0.07 9.03
N TYR A 176 37.28 -0.13 8.84
CA TYR A 176 37.91 0.08 7.54
C TYR A 176 37.37 -0.90 6.49
N GLY A 177 37.35 -2.19 6.79
CA GLY A 177 36.84 -3.21 5.87
C GLY A 177 35.36 -3.01 5.51
N MET A 178 34.52 -2.60 6.46
CA MET A 178 33.11 -2.29 6.21
C MET A 178 32.92 -1.07 5.28
N LEU A 179 33.70 0.00 5.50
CA LEU A 179 33.68 1.20 4.66
C LEU A 179 34.16 0.89 3.24
N ASP A 180 35.30 0.22 3.11
CA ASP A 180 35.87 -0.17 1.81
C ASP A 180 34.93 -1.08 1.02
N ASN A 181 34.31 -2.07 1.68
CA ASN A 181 33.31 -2.93 1.04
C ASN A 181 32.09 -2.15 0.56
N ARG A 182 31.61 -1.16 1.33
CA ARG A 182 30.47 -0.32 0.95
C ARG A 182 30.78 0.50 -0.30
N GLU A 183 31.95 1.13 -0.33
CA GLU A 183 32.42 1.91 -1.48
C GLU A 183 32.60 1.05 -2.73
N LYS A 184 33.31 -0.09 -2.61
CA LYS A 184 33.48 -1.05 -3.70
C LYS A 184 32.15 -1.53 -4.27
N SER A 185 31.17 -1.80 -3.40
CA SER A 185 29.84 -2.23 -3.82
C SER A 185 29.11 -1.17 -4.65
N LEU A 186 29.15 0.11 -4.23
CA LEU A 186 28.57 1.20 -5.03
C LEU A 186 29.30 1.39 -6.35
N ASN A 187 30.63 1.40 -6.33
CA ASN A 187 31.44 1.58 -7.54
C ASN A 187 31.22 0.44 -8.54
N ALA A 188 31.07 -0.81 -8.08
CA ALA A 188 30.74 -1.94 -8.94
C ALA A 188 29.37 -1.78 -9.63
N LEU A 189 28.35 -1.32 -8.90
CA LEU A 189 27.02 -1.03 -9.46
C LEU A 189 27.06 0.11 -10.47
N ILE A 190 27.80 1.18 -10.17
CA ILE A 190 28.00 2.31 -11.08
C ILE A 190 28.66 1.82 -12.38
N HIS A 191 29.74 1.05 -12.27
CA HIS A 191 30.46 0.52 -13.43
C HIS A 191 29.58 -0.37 -14.32
N ASP A 192 28.79 -1.25 -13.72
CA ASP A 192 27.84 -2.09 -14.47
C ASP A 192 26.76 -1.25 -15.19
N LEU A 193 26.21 -0.23 -14.53
CA LEU A 193 25.21 0.64 -15.12
C LEU A 193 25.76 1.55 -16.23
N LEU A 194 26.99 2.04 -16.09
CA LEU A 194 27.65 2.81 -17.14
C LEU A 194 27.77 1.99 -18.43
N LYS A 195 28.24 0.74 -18.32
CA LYS A 195 28.30 -0.18 -19.48
C LYS A 195 26.93 -0.42 -20.11
N LYS A 196 25.90 -0.59 -19.29
CA LYS A 196 24.51 -0.78 -19.76
C LYS A 196 23.98 0.47 -20.47
N LEU A 197 24.31 1.65 -19.95
CA LEU A 197 23.93 2.93 -20.55
C LEU A 197 24.64 3.15 -21.90
N ASP A 198 25.93 2.81 -22.01
CA ASP A 198 26.70 2.95 -23.25
C ASP A 198 26.15 2.09 -24.40
N ALA A 199 25.67 0.88 -24.08
CA ALA A 199 25.04 -0.02 -25.04
C ALA A 199 23.56 0.27 -25.29
N CYS A 200 22.96 1.18 -24.52
CA CYS A 200 21.53 1.45 -24.57
C CYS A 200 21.13 2.26 -25.81
N ARG A 201 20.04 1.84 -26.46
CA ARG A 201 19.45 2.54 -27.62
C ARG A 201 17.98 2.92 -27.41
N GLU A 202 17.31 2.30 -26.44
CA GLU A 202 15.91 2.55 -26.14
C GLU A 202 15.77 3.70 -25.13
N PRO A 203 15.15 4.84 -25.48
CA PRO A 203 15.14 6.03 -24.62
C PRO A 203 14.59 5.80 -23.20
N SER A 204 13.50 5.05 -23.06
CA SER A 204 12.90 4.68 -21.77
C SER A 204 13.86 3.90 -20.88
N LEU A 205 14.57 2.94 -21.46
CA LEU A 205 15.54 2.13 -20.74
C LEU A 205 16.79 2.93 -20.36
N CYS A 206 17.26 3.81 -21.27
CA CYS A 206 18.41 4.66 -21.00
C CYS A 206 18.09 5.66 -19.88
N GLN A 207 16.87 6.21 -19.86
CA GLN A 207 16.39 7.05 -18.76
C GLN A 207 16.43 6.30 -17.42
N LEU A 208 15.97 5.04 -17.39
CA LEU A 208 16.00 4.23 -16.17
C LEU A 208 17.42 4.04 -15.65
N TYR A 209 18.39 3.78 -16.54
CA TYR A 209 19.79 3.66 -16.16
C TYR A 209 20.37 4.99 -15.67
N GLN A 210 20.06 6.11 -16.33
CA GLN A 210 20.47 7.45 -15.88
C GLN A 210 19.90 7.78 -14.49
N LYS A 211 18.60 7.51 -14.26
CA LYS A 211 17.97 7.65 -12.94
C LYS A 211 18.72 6.82 -11.89
N ARG A 212 19.06 5.57 -12.21
CA ARG A 212 19.77 4.71 -11.27
C ARG A 212 21.20 5.17 -11.00
N LEU A 213 21.91 5.67 -12.01
CA LEU A 213 23.22 6.28 -11.84
C LEU A 213 23.15 7.51 -10.93
N ALA A 214 22.18 8.39 -11.16
CA ALA A 214 21.95 9.56 -10.31
C ALA A 214 21.76 9.17 -8.83
N GLU A 215 20.93 8.17 -8.56
CA GLU A 215 20.70 7.64 -7.20
C GLU A 215 21.98 7.09 -6.56
N LEU A 216 22.81 6.35 -7.32
CA LEU A 216 24.06 5.76 -6.82
C LEU A 216 25.13 6.82 -6.54
N TYR A 217 25.30 7.80 -7.43
CA TYR A 217 26.20 8.93 -7.21
C TYR A 217 25.75 9.78 -6.02
N TRP A 218 24.44 10.03 -5.91
CA TRP A 218 23.87 10.72 -4.75
C TRP A 218 24.09 9.96 -3.44
N ALA A 219 24.05 8.62 -3.47
CA ALA A 219 24.26 7.80 -2.27
C ALA A 219 25.61 8.08 -1.60
N PHE A 220 26.67 8.39 -2.36
CA PHE A 220 27.97 8.77 -1.78
C PHE A 220 27.87 10.00 -0.87
N ALA A 221 27.10 11.01 -1.27
CA ALA A 221 26.86 12.22 -0.50
C ALA A 221 25.88 11.96 0.65
N TYR A 222 24.77 11.26 0.37
CA TYR A 222 23.72 10.99 1.35
C TYR A 222 24.19 10.10 2.51
N GLU A 223 25.08 9.16 2.22
CA GLU A 223 25.66 8.23 3.21
C GLU A 223 26.93 8.76 3.87
N HIS A 224 27.42 9.94 3.46
CA HIS A 224 28.69 10.50 3.94
C HIS A 224 29.90 9.62 3.63
N LEU A 225 29.88 8.91 2.50
CA LEU A 225 31.02 8.11 2.03
C LEU A 225 32.10 9.03 1.44
N ALA A 226 31.71 9.93 0.53
CA ALA A 226 32.61 10.87 -0.12
C ALA A 226 32.81 12.17 0.67
N GLU A 227 34.02 12.71 0.65
CA GLU A 227 34.41 14.00 1.26
C GLU A 227 35.31 14.79 0.29
N GLY A 228 35.46 16.10 0.51
CA GLY A 228 36.33 16.96 -0.30
C GLY A 228 36.03 16.89 -1.80
N ASP A 229 37.08 16.75 -2.61
CA ASP A 229 36.98 16.72 -4.08
C ASP A 229 36.15 15.54 -4.60
N MET A 230 36.20 14.39 -3.89
CA MET A 230 35.38 13.24 -4.25
C MET A 230 33.90 13.56 -4.09
N LEU A 231 33.51 14.26 -3.01
CA LEU A 231 32.11 14.67 -2.81
C LEU A 231 31.65 15.59 -3.95
N THR A 232 32.47 16.58 -4.31
CA THR A 232 32.19 17.49 -5.43
C THR A 232 31.99 16.74 -6.73
N TYR A 233 32.87 15.78 -7.04
CA TYR A 233 32.75 14.93 -8.21
C TYR A 233 31.45 14.11 -8.19
N MET A 234 31.14 13.43 -7.08
CA MET A 234 29.94 12.58 -6.97
C MET A 234 28.66 13.40 -7.12
N LEU A 235 28.58 14.59 -6.51
CA LEU A 235 27.43 15.48 -6.66
C LEU A 235 27.27 15.98 -8.10
N THR A 236 28.37 16.32 -8.78
CA THR A 236 28.36 16.75 -10.18
C THR A 236 27.84 15.62 -11.09
N GLN A 237 28.29 14.38 -10.88
CA GLN A 237 27.78 13.24 -11.64
C GLN A 237 26.31 12.95 -11.32
N ALA A 238 25.91 13.02 -10.05
CA ALA A 238 24.52 12.85 -9.65
C ALA A 238 23.61 13.87 -10.35
N GLU A 239 24.02 15.15 -10.38
CA GLU A 239 23.30 16.21 -11.08
C GLU A 239 23.22 15.94 -12.59
N HIS A 240 24.34 15.60 -13.22
CA HIS A 240 24.42 15.32 -14.66
C HIS A 240 23.41 14.25 -15.08
N TYR A 241 23.42 13.09 -14.42
CA TYR A 241 22.52 12.00 -14.74
C TYR A 241 21.06 12.29 -14.37
N THR A 242 20.82 13.07 -13.31
CA THR A 242 19.45 13.49 -12.94
C THR A 242 18.85 14.37 -14.04
N ARG A 243 19.63 15.35 -14.54
CA ARG A 243 19.19 16.24 -15.63
C ARG A 243 18.97 15.48 -16.94
N ALA A 244 19.89 14.60 -17.31
CA ALA A 244 19.75 13.76 -18.51
C ALA A 244 18.48 12.87 -18.47
N ALA A 245 18.17 12.30 -17.29
CA ALA A 245 16.96 11.51 -17.11
C ALA A 245 15.68 12.37 -17.21
N LEU A 246 15.72 13.62 -16.72
CA LEU A 246 14.61 14.57 -16.81
C LEU A 246 14.36 15.07 -18.24
N GLU A 247 15.41 15.17 -19.08
CA GLU A 247 15.28 15.53 -20.50
C GLU A 247 14.48 14.50 -21.29
N THR A 248 14.59 13.21 -20.93
CA THR A 248 13.88 12.13 -21.62
C THR A 248 12.41 12.06 -21.20
N LYS A 249 12.15 12.12 -19.89
CA LYS A 249 10.79 12.11 -19.34
C LYS A 249 10.76 12.78 -17.99
N VAL A 250 9.76 13.63 -17.80
CA VAL A 250 9.54 14.34 -16.55
C VAL A 250 9.11 13.36 -15.44
N ASP A 251 9.75 13.46 -14.28
CA ASP A 251 9.49 12.62 -13.10
C ASP A 251 9.62 13.50 -11.84
N GLY A 252 8.56 13.53 -11.01
CA GLY A 252 8.52 14.32 -9.79
C GLY A 252 9.58 13.90 -8.77
N ASP A 253 9.89 12.61 -8.65
CA ASP A 253 10.93 12.13 -7.72
C ASP A 253 12.34 12.55 -8.18
N LEU A 254 12.59 12.61 -9.49
CA LEU A 254 13.86 13.12 -10.02
C LEU A 254 14.03 14.61 -9.77
N TRP A 255 12.95 15.41 -9.83
CA TRP A 255 13.01 16.81 -9.43
C TRP A 255 13.30 17.00 -7.94
N VAL A 256 12.75 16.15 -7.07
CA VAL A 256 13.10 16.14 -5.64
C VAL A 256 14.58 15.79 -5.44
N LEU A 257 15.08 14.76 -6.13
CA LEU A 257 16.49 14.38 -6.07
C LEU A 257 17.40 15.51 -6.55
N LEU A 258 17.08 16.15 -7.68
CA LEU A 258 17.82 17.29 -8.21
C LEU A 258 17.90 18.43 -7.19
N ALA A 259 16.77 18.77 -6.55
CA ALA A 259 16.73 19.82 -5.54
C ALA A 259 17.62 19.50 -4.33
N GLN A 260 17.64 18.24 -3.88
CA GLN A 260 18.52 17.79 -2.78
C GLN A 260 20.00 17.85 -3.15
N ILE A 261 20.35 17.47 -4.39
CA ILE A 261 21.71 17.60 -4.93
C ILE A 261 22.13 19.07 -4.96
N LEU A 262 21.27 19.94 -5.47
CA LEU A 262 21.54 21.38 -5.57
C LEU A 262 21.70 22.06 -4.20
N ILE A 263 20.94 21.62 -3.17
CA ILE A 263 21.18 22.05 -1.78
C ILE A 263 22.60 21.71 -1.35
N LYS A 264 23.05 20.47 -1.60
CA LYS A 264 24.40 20.01 -1.22
C LYS A 264 25.51 20.70 -2.00
N GLN A 265 25.24 21.15 -3.21
CA GLN A 265 26.15 21.95 -4.03
C GLN A 265 26.10 23.46 -3.69
N HIS A 266 25.33 23.87 -2.68
CA HIS A 266 25.16 25.29 -2.29
C HIS A 266 24.53 26.16 -3.40
N ASN A 267 23.59 25.59 -4.17
CA ASN A 267 22.82 26.27 -5.21
C ASN A 267 21.33 26.44 -4.82
N PRO A 268 21.01 27.25 -3.79
CA PRO A 268 19.68 27.29 -3.18
C PRO A 268 18.57 27.77 -4.13
N GLN A 269 18.88 28.71 -5.02
CA GLN A 269 17.92 29.26 -5.99
C GLN A 269 17.45 28.20 -6.99
N GLN A 270 18.38 27.40 -7.52
CA GLN A 270 18.03 26.32 -8.43
C GLN A 270 17.33 25.17 -7.69
N ALA A 271 17.69 24.91 -6.43
CA ALA A 271 17.02 23.91 -5.61
C ALA A 271 15.54 24.24 -5.38
N GLU A 272 15.24 25.50 -5.05
CA GLU A 272 13.85 25.98 -4.90
C GLU A 272 13.06 25.82 -6.19
N PHE A 273 13.65 26.18 -7.34
CA PHE A 273 13.02 25.96 -8.64
C PHE A 273 12.70 24.47 -8.86
N ALA A 274 13.65 23.58 -8.60
CA ALA A 274 13.46 22.14 -8.75
C ALA A 274 12.36 21.59 -7.82
N PHE A 275 12.28 22.06 -6.58
CA PHE A 275 11.17 21.69 -5.68
C PHE A 275 9.80 22.18 -6.18
N ASN A 276 9.73 23.39 -6.74
CA ASN A 276 8.50 23.91 -7.31
C ASN A 276 8.06 23.08 -8.53
N GLN A 277 9.00 22.60 -9.36
CA GLN A 277 8.70 21.66 -10.44
C GLN A 277 8.17 20.33 -9.90
N ALA A 278 8.79 19.78 -8.84
CA ALA A 278 8.30 18.56 -8.19
C ALA A 278 6.85 18.72 -7.67
N ILE A 279 6.54 19.85 -7.02
CA ILE A 279 5.17 20.15 -6.55
C ILE A 279 4.20 20.24 -7.73
N ALA A 280 4.58 20.92 -8.82
CA ALA A 280 3.75 21.04 -10.02
C ALA A 280 3.42 19.68 -10.66
N LEU A 281 4.28 18.68 -10.47
CA LEU A 281 4.09 17.30 -10.93
C LEU A 281 3.31 16.42 -9.94
N GLY A 282 2.77 17.00 -8.87
CA GLY A 282 1.92 16.31 -7.90
C GLY A 282 2.66 15.67 -6.73
N MET A 283 3.94 16.00 -6.51
CA MET A 283 4.64 15.53 -5.31
C MET A 283 3.99 16.11 -4.04
N PRO A 284 3.83 15.31 -2.97
CA PRO A 284 3.20 15.78 -1.74
C PRO A 284 3.91 17.01 -1.18
N VAL A 285 3.17 18.10 -1.08
CA VAL A 285 3.66 19.38 -0.57
C VAL A 285 4.33 19.20 0.79
N SER A 286 3.70 18.44 1.70
CA SER A 286 4.23 18.14 3.04
C SER A 286 5.62 17.51 3.06
N ARG A 287 6.03 16.76 2.01
CA ARG A 287 7.37 16.18 1.87
C ARG A 287 8.42 17.23 1.52
N ILE A 288 8.02 18.27 0.79
CA ILE A 288 8.92 19.27 0.20
C ILE A 288 9.06 20.51 1.10
N GLN A 289 7.99 20.90 1.81
CA GLN A 289 7.97 22.08 2.66
C GLN A 289 9.17 22.17 3.64
N PRO A 290 9.68 21.07 4.26
CA PRO A 290 10.82 21.18 5.18
C PRO A 290 12.07 21.76 4.52
N TYR A 291 12.31 21.38 3.26
CA TYR A 291 13.43 21.89 2.48
C TYR A 291 13.22 23.35 2.07
N LEU A 292 11.99 23.73 1.69
CA LEU A 292 11.68 25.13 1.36
C LEU A 292 11.80 26.03 2.59
N ALA A 293 11.38 25.56 3.77
CA ALA A 293 11.59 26.25 5.04
C ALA A 293 13.09 26.44 5.35
N GLU A 294 13.91 25.40 5.13
CA GLU A 294 15.36 25.49 5.30
C GLU A 294 15.99 26.52 4.34
N LEU A 295 15.60 26.50 3.05
CA LEU A 295 16.06 27.46 2.05
C LEU A 295 15.63 28.90 2.39
N ALA A 296 14.40 29.10 2.87
CA ALA A 296 13.93 30.39 3.35
C ALA A 296 14.72 30.87 4.57
N TYR A 297 15.02 29.97 5.52
CA TYR A 297 15.82 30.29 6.69
C TYR A 297 17.24 30.73 6.32
N GLN A 298 17.89 30.04 5.38
CA GLN A 298 19.22 30.42 4.86
C GLN A 298 19.22 31.81 4.20
N ARG A 299 18.09 32.24 3.63
CA ARG A 299 17.90 33.58 3.04
C ARG A 299 17.47 34.64 4.07
N HIS A 300 17.38 34.29 5.35
CA HIS A 300 16.83 35.15 6.40
C HIS A 300 15.36 35.57 6.19
N ASP A 301 14.61 34.87 5.33
CA ASP A 301 13.17 35.12 5.14
C ASP A 301 12.35 34.32 6.16
N TYR A 302 12.33 34.83 7.39
CA TYR A 302 11.63 34.19 8.51
C TYR A 302 10.10 34.18 8.35
N ARG A 303 9.55 35.01 7.45
CA ARG A 303 8.13 34.97 7.14
C ARG A 303 7.83 33.73 6.30
N ALA A 304 8.58 33.51 5.22
CA ALA A 304 8.44 32.32 4.38
C ALA A 304 8.69 31.02 5.17
N VAL A 305 9.64 31.01 6.11
CA VAL A 305 9.86 29.86 7.03
C VAL A 305 8.56 29.46 7.73
N ARG A 306 7.84 30.44 8.31
CA ARG A 306 6.58 30.17 9.01
C ARG A 306 5.49 29.67 8.06
N GLU A 307 5.36 30.29 6.89
CA GLU A 307 4.38 29.89 5.87
C GLU A 307 4.61 28.44 5.43
N HIS A 308 5.86 28.04 5.18
CA HIS A 308 6.21 26.66 4.82
C HIS A 308 5.92 25.66 5.97
N LEU A 309 6.25 26.02 7.22
CA LEU A 309 6.00 25.18 8.40
C LEU A 309 4.50 24.99 8.69
N GLN A 310 3.64 25.98 8.39
CA GLN A 310 2.19 25.87 8.53
C GLN A 310 1.57 24.85 7.57
N LEU A 311 2.17 24.66 6.39
CA LEU A 311 1.71 23.72 5.37
C LEU A 311 2.08 22.26 5.68
N MET A 312 2.84 22.02 6.75
CA MET A 312 3.16 20.68 7.21
C MET A 312 2.15 20.21 8.25
N PRO A 313 1.74 18.93 8.23
CA PRO A 313 1.01 18.37 9.35
C PRO A 313 1.87 18.44 10.61
N PHE A 314 1.26 18.79 11.75
CA PHE A 314 1.95 18.73 13.03
C PHE A 314 2.32 17.28 13.33
N ASN A 315 3.62 17.01 13.50
CA ASN A 315 4.11 15.67 13.76
C ASN A 315 4.73 15.56 15.16
N SER A 316 3.96 15.03 16.11
CA SER A 316 4.42 14.78 17.48
C SER A 316 5.33 13.55 17.62
N GLN A 317 5.41 12.68 16.61
CA GLN A 317 6.21 11.45 16.66
C GLN A 317 7.71 11.70 16.52
N ILE A 318 8.10 12.86 15.96
CA ILE A 318 9.50 13.27 15.80
C ILE A 318 9.73 14.54 16.64
N PRO A 319 10.24 14.41 17.88
CA PRO A 319 10.35 15.53 18.81
C PRO A 319 11.11 16.74 18.25
N GLN A 320 12.14 16.51 17.42
CA GLN A 320 12.93 17.57 16.79
C GLN A 320 12.09 18.44 15.85
N ILE A 321 11.29 17.82 14.98
CA ILE A 321 10.39 18.54 14.05
C ILE A 321 9.27 19.24 14.84
N ALA A 322 8.71 18.55 15.84
CA ALA A 322 7.68 19.15 16.71
C ALA A 322 8.20 20.41 17.42
N ASN A 323 9.43 20.39 17.92
CA ASN A 323 10.03 21.55 18.60
C ASN A 323 10.28 22.71 17.64
N ILE A 324 10.72 22.44 16.41
CA ILE A 324 10.88 23.46 15.36
C ILE A 324 9.52 24.09 15.03
N GLN A 325 8.49 23.27 14.80
CA GLN A 325 7.14 23.76 14.52
C GLN A 325 6.59 24.60 15.69
N ARG A 326 6.73 24.15 16.94
CA ARG A 326 6.28 24.92 18.12
C ARG A 326 6.97 26.28 18.22
N PHE A 327 8.30 26.30 18.06
CA PHE A 327 9.08 27.52 18.13
C PHE A 327 8.65 28.54 17.07
N TRP A 328 8.55 28.12 15.81
CA TRP A 328 8.25 29.05 14.71
C TRP A 328 6.77 29.43 14.60
N LEU A 329 5.86 28.53 14.98
CA LEU A 329 4.42 28.76 14.87
C LEU A 329 3.81 29.35 16.15
N GLY A 330 4.56 29.48 17.24
CA GLY A 330 4.07 30.01 18.51
C GLY A 330 3.02 29.11 19.17
N THR A 331 2.97 27.82 18.80
CA THR A 331 2.07 26.85 19.43
C THR A 331 2.66 26.40 20.75
N HIS A 332 2.30 27.12 21.81
CA HIS A 332 2.56 26.67 23.18
C HIS A 332 1.72 25.42 23.49
N PRO A 333 2.24 24.47 24.29
CA PRO A 333 1.54 23.24 24.66
C PRO A 333 0.27 23.47 25.46
#